data_AF-A0A7U6KMN3-F1
#
_entry.id   AF-A0A7U6KMN3-F1
#
_cell.length_a   1.000
_cell.length_b   1.000
_cell.length_c   1.000
_cell.angle_alpha   90.00
_cell.angle_beta   90.00
_cell.angle_gamma   90.00
#
_symmetry.space_group_name_H-M   'P 1'
#
loop_
_entity.id
_entity.type
_entity.pdbx_description
1 polymer ?
#
loop_
_entity_poly.entity_id
_entity_poly.type
_entity_poly.pdbx_seq_one_letter_code
_entity_poly.pdbx_strand_id
1 'polypeptide(L)'
;MSWLQRLYQTYEAASQNADLQAQDQKLMPYYHVNQNVQIVITINDKGDFVRAEVCRDDNGKVKSKYLAIPATNDSANRTSGAVAHPLSDKLQYVAKDFFDYSQNKKDLYPLYEDILSTWCSSEHSHPKAQSVLTYVKKGTLVKDLIDAHVLIVDPDNKSKLAYPEQASDYPDSILAALNKNKGVFDQGAAFIVWNVIASSLDTPTQHVTETWRDDNLFAAWQQFYATLDSTDGFCYITGNTSPLASKHPNRILRSSTNAKLISANDATGYTFRGRFTDTTGMQAAGISAVVTEKAHAALSWLLSRQGREEAGQAIVAWSISGIEVPQPTSVAAPLDVLDASKTSDNDGNDFEEYDDDEASDTEPTFQHRNDLGYRFATHLRNTLQGYRQQLPEHQQISIISLEAATPGRMAVTYYHESMPSEYIDALQAWYTQFAWYHTYRDDDSNQQRLGIQSPTPKQIAQVAYGARLSDALKKQVVAQVLPCIVEGEARRFPRQLVELCIKRACNPLALEHWGGSRR
;
A
#
# COMPACT_ATOMS: atom_id res chain seq x y z
N MET A 1 -13.12 -16.23 10.71
CA MET A 1 -12.07 -15.20 10.45
C MET A 1 -10.87 -15.83 9.74
N SER A 2 -11.10 -16.77 8.80
CA SER A 2 -10.00 -17.46 8.10
C SER A 2 -9.14 -16.47 7.31
N TRP A 3 -9.75 -15.49 6.63
CA TRP A 3 -9.05 -14.42 5.93
C TRP A 3 -8.01 -13.70 6.79
N LEU A 4 -8.33 -13.38 8.05
CA LEU A 4 -7.41 -12.67 8.95
C LEU A 4 -6.27 -13.61 9.41
N GLN A 5 -6.58 -14.88 9.63
CA GLN A 5 -5.58 -15.92 9.91
C GLN A 5 -4.62 -16.10 8.73
N ARG A 6 -5.11 -16.11 7.48
CA ARG A 6 -4.27 -16.20 6.28
C ARG A 6 -3.35 -15.00 6.15
N LEU A 7 -3.85 -13.79 6.38
CA LEU A 7 -3.02 -12.59 6.37
C LEU A 7 -1.95 -12.63 7.46
N TYR A 8 -2.29 -13.08 8.66
CA TYR A 8 -1.32 -13.28 9.73
C TYR A 8 -0.24 -14.30 9.36
N GLN A 9 -0.62 -15.48 8.85
CA GLN A 9 0.32 -16.49 8.35
C GLN A 9 1.20 -15.96 7.21
N THR A 10 0.62 -15.16 6.31
CA THR A 10 1.35 -14.53 5.21
C THR A 10 2.38 -13.55 5.74
N TYR A 11 2.05 -12.76 6.77
CA TYR A 11 3.02 -11.89 7.42
C TYR A 11 4.20 -12.69 7.99
N GLU A 12 3.93 -13.74 8.77
CA GLU A 12 4.98 -14.57 9.38
C GLU A 12 5.90 -15.15 8.30
N ALA A 13 5.32 -15.75 7.24
CA ALA A 13 6.09 -16.33 6.14
C ALA A 13 6.90 -15.28 5.36
N ALA A 14 6.28 -14.15 4.98
CA ALA A 14 6.93 -13.12 4.19
C ALA A 14 8.03 -12.39 4.99
N SER A 15 7.84 -12.21 6.31
CA SER A 15 8.83 -11.57 7.19
C SER A 15 10.14 -12.36 7.30
N GLN A 16 10.09 -13.67 7.10
CA GLN A 16 11.24 -14.58 7.17
C GLN A 16 11.88 -14.86 5.80
N ASN A 17 11.26 -14.39 4.71
CA ASN A 17 11.72 -14.65 3.35
C ASN A 17 12.64 -13.51 2.86
N ALA A 18 13.94 -13.79 2.74
CA ALA A 18 14.94 -12.79 2.35
C ALA A 18 14.66 -12.16 0.97
N ASP A 19 14.19 -12.95 -0.01
CA ASP A 19 13.92 -12.46 -1.36
C ASP A 19 12.75 -11.46 -1.36
N LEU A 20 11.70 -11.75 -0.57
CA LEU A 20 10.57 -10.83 -0.41
C LEU A 20 10.96 -9.57 0.37
N GLN A 21 11.87 -9.69 1.34
CA GLN A 21 12.37 -8.54 2.11
C GLN A 21 13.34 -7.66 1.33
N ALA A 22 13.97 -8.18 0.27
CA ALA A 22 14.89 -7.45 -0.61
C ALA A 22 14.18 -6.65 -1.72
N GLN A 23 12.89 -6.87 -1.94
CA GLN A 23 12.11 -6.13 -2.93
C GLN A 23 11.83 -4.69 -2.49
N ASP A 24 11.72 -3.76 -3.44
CA ASP A 24 11.41 -2.34 -3.18
C ASP A 24 10.12 -2.16 -2.37
N GLN A 25 9.13 -3.02 -2.61
CA GLN A 25 7.88 -3.05 -1.85
C GLN A 25 7.99 -4.00 -0.66
N LYS A 26 8.86 -3.66 0.29
CA LYS A 26 9.10 -4.44 1.50
C LYS A 26 7.85 -4.48 2.40
N LEU A 27 7.62 -5.63 3.02
CA LEU A 27 6.60 -5.80 4.07
C LEU A 27 6.90 -4.84 5.24
N MET A 28 5.91 -4.06 5.66
CA MET A 28 6.08 -3.13 6.77
C MET A 28 6.25 -3.87 8.10
N PRO A 29 7.24 -3.49 8.94
CA PRO A 29 7.30 -3.96 10.32
C PRO A 29 6.02 -3.59 11.08
N TYR A 30 5.50 -4.49 11.91
CA TYR A 30 4.32 -4.16 12.75
C TYR A 30 4.66 -3.07 13.77
N TYR A 31 3.66 -2.30 14.22
CA TYR A 31 3.83 -1.09 15.04
C TYR A 31 4.70 0.01 14.41
N HIS A 32 4.68 0.08 13.08
CA HIS A 32 5.33 1.15 12.32
C HIS A 32 4.34 1.81 11.36
N VAL A 33 4.68 3.01 10.91
CA VAL A 33 3.94 3.74 9.89
C VAL A 33 4.92 4.39 8.93
N ASN A 34 4.55 4.49 7.65
CA ASN A 34 5.36 5.27 6.72
C ASN A 34 5.08 6.77 6.86
N GLN A 35 6.14 7.57 6.84
CA GLN A 35 6.07 9.03 6.86
C GLN A 35 6.92 9.62 5.74
N ASN A 36 6.47 10.78 5.24
CA ASN A 36 7.29 11.64 4.38
C ASN A 36 8.23 12.44 5.28
N VAL A 37 9.51 12.13 5.24
CA VAL A 37 10.57 12.69 6.08
C VAL A 37 11.30 13.80 5.34
N GLN A 38 11.51 14.94 6.00
CA GLN A 38 12.16 16.11 5.42
C GLN A 38 13.56 16.36 5.96
N ILE A 39 13.86 16.00 7.22
CA ILE A 39 15.15 16.28 7.87
C ILE A 39 15.76 15.00 8.41
N VAL A 40 17.06 14.80 8.16
CA VAL A 40 17.87 13.79 8.83
C VAL A 40 18.81 14.51 9.80
N ILE A 41 18.80 14.10 11.07
CA ILE A 41 19.70 14.65 12.09
C ILE A 41 20.69 13.57 12.50
N THR A 42 21.97 13.91 12.47
CA THR A 42 23.04 13.04 12.95
C THR A 42 23.48 13.50 14.34
N ILE A 43 23.40 12.59 15.30
CA ILE A 43 23.92 12.75 16.65
C ILE A 43 24.92 11.63 16.95
N ASN A 44 25.79 11.84 17.93
CA ASN A 44 26.62 10.74 18.44
C ASN A 44 25.88 9.91 19.51
N ASP A 45 26.47 8.79 19.91
CA ASP A 45 25.99 7.88 20.96
C ASP A 45 25.84 8.54 22.35
N LYS A 46 26.47 9.70 22.60
CA LYS A 46 26.32 10.53 23.81
C LYS A 46 25.19 11.55 23.71
N GLY A 47 24.52 11.64 22.57
CA GLY A 47 23.46 12.62 22.31
C GLY A 47 23.99 14.02 22.02
N ASP A 48 25.20 14.17 21.48
CA ASP A 48 25.71 15.44 20.97
C ASP A 48 25.37 15.61 19.50
N PHE A 49 25.00 16.84 19.12
CA PHE A 49 24.72 17.20 17.74
C PHE A 49 25.99 17.12 16.88
N VAL A 50 25.87 16.51 15.70
CA VAL A 50 26.97 16.42 14.72
C VAL A 50 26.64 17.23 13.48
N ARG A 51 25.48 16.98 12.87
CA ARG A 51 24.99 17.71 11.69
C ARG A 51 23.50 17.46 11.45
N ALA A 52 22.89 18.28 10.60
CA ALA A 52 21.55 18.03 10.07
C ALA A 52 21.50 18.35 8.57
N GLU A 53 20.62 17.67 7.85
CA GLU A 53 20.48 17.84 6.40
C GLU A 53 19.02 17.69 5.96
N VAL A 54 18.64 18.45 4.92
CA VAL A 54 17.34 18.33 4.24
C VAL A 54 17.40 17.15 3.28
N CYS A 55 16.35 16.34 3.26
CA CYS A 55 16.22 15.22 2.33
C CYS A 55 16.21 15.70 0.87
N ARG A 56 17.01 15.03 0.05
CA ARG A 56 17.16 15.28 -1.38
C ARG A 56 17.03 13.97 -2.17
N ASP A 57 16.61 14.07 -3.43
CA ASP A 57 16.65 12.97 -4.40
C ASP A 57 18.05 12.79 -5.00
N ASP A 58 18.21 11.80 -5.89
CA ASP A 58 19.49 11.44 -6.50
C ASP A 58 20.08 12.57 -7.37
N ASN A 59 19.24 13.52 -7.82
CA ASN A 59 19.67 14.70 -8.57
C ASN A 59 19.98 15.89 -7.67
N GLY A 60 19.97 15.70 -6.34
CA GLY A 60 20.23 16.75 -5.36
C GLY A 60 19.05 17.70 -5.10
N LYS A 61 17.88 17.45 -5.68
CA LYS A 61 16.69 18.30 -5.50
C LYS A 61 16.01 17.95 -4.17
N VAL A 62 15.56 18.97 -3.44
CA VAL A 62 14.81 18.79 -2.18
C VAL A 62 13.57 17.92 -2.43
N LYS A 63 13.52 16.76 -1.76
CA LYS A 63 12.44 15.78 -1.87
C LYS A 63 12.34 14.97 -0.59
N SER A 64 11.12 14.79 -0.10
CA SER A 64 10.89 13.97 1.09
C SER A 64 11.29 12.50 0.85
N LYS A 65 11.88 11.86 1.86
CA LYS A 65 12.10 10.40 1.88
C LYS A 65 10.90 9.69 2.49
N TYR A 66 10.41 8.63 1.86
CA TYR A 66 9.30 7.85 2.38
C TYR A 66 9.84 6.70 3.23
N LEU A 67 9.75 6.81 4.55
CA LEU A 67 10.43 5.93 5.50
C LEU A 67 9.46 5.31 6.51
N ALA A 68 9.67 4.05 6.87
CA ALA A 68 8.98 3.38 7.96
C ALA A 68 9.57 3.83 9.30
N ILE A 69 8.72 4.28 10.21
CA ILE A 69 9.11 4.73 11.55
C ILE A 69 8.28 4.05 12.64
N PRO A 70 8.84 3.84 13.84
CA PRO A 70 8.10 3.38 15.01
C PRO A 70 6.87 4.26 15.28
N ALA A 71 5.73 3.65 15.56
CA ALA A 71 4.49 4.35 15.90
C ALA A 71 3.61 3.55 16.86
N THR A 72 2.84 4.28 17.67
CA THR A 72 1.70 3.70 18.39
C THR A 72 0.46 3.69 17.50
N ASN A 73 -0.51 2.84 17.82
CA ASN A 73 -1.80 2.85 17.14
C ASN A 73 -2.51 4.20 17.24
N ASP A 74 -2.30 4.94 18.32
CA ASP A 74 -2.91 6.27 18.51
C ASP A 74 -2.27 7.33 17.61
N SER A 75 -0.94 7.33 17.53
CA SER A 75 -0.20 8.25 16.66
C SER A 75 -0.42 7.94 15.17
N ALA A 76 -0.47 6.66 14.80
CA ALA A 76 -0.69 6.20 13.42
C ALA A 76 -2.12 6.50 12.94
N ASN A 77 -3.12 6.25 13.79
CA ASN A 77 -4.55 6.43 13.47
C ASN A 77 -5.10 7.80 13.86
N ARG A 78 -4.25 8.80 14.15
CA ARG A 78 -4.71 10.12 14.63
C ARG A 78 -5.76 10.74 13.70
N THR A 79 -6.95 11.00 14.25
CA THR A 79 -8.05 11.73 13.59
C THR A 79 -8.32 13.07 14.26
N SER A 80 -8.10 13.17 15.57
CA SER A 80 -8.24 14.37 16.38
C SER A 80 -7.33 14.26 17.62
N GLY A 81 -6.89 15.41 18.16
CA GLY A 81 -5.97 15.44 19.29
C GLY A 81 -4.49 15.33 18.87
N ALA A 82 -3.61 15.76 19.77
CA ALA A 82 -2.18 15.64 19.57
C ALA A 82 -1.68 14.35 20.23
N VAL A 83 -0.95 13.54 19.45
CA VAL A 83 -0.31 12.31 19.90
C VAL A 83 1.02 12.23 19.16
N ALA A 84 2.10 12.04 19.92
CA ALA A 84 3.44 11.95 19.38
C ALA A 84 3.75 10.54 18.86
N HIS A 85 4.56 10.48 17.81
CA HIS A 85 5.32 9.29 17.46
C HIS A 85 6.52 9.14 18.42
N PRO A 86 6.93 7.91 18.77
CA PRO A 86 7.86 7.64 19.87
C PRO A 86 9.31 8.09 19.63
N LEU A 87 9.81 8.02 18.40
CA LEU A 87 11.24 8.29 18.09
C LEU A 87 11.44 9.37 17.03
N SER A 88 10.57 9.40 16.03
CA SER A 88 10.70 10.29 14.88
C SER A 88 9.33 10.93 14.67
N ASP A 89 9.27 12.25 14.75
CA ASP A 89 8.05 13.02 14.56
C ASP A 89 8.36 14.37 13.90
N LYS A 90 7.33 15.19 13.73
CA LYS A 90 7.45 16.58 13.29
C LYS A 90 8.24 17.41 14.29
N LEU A 91 8.96 18.40 13.79
CA LEU A 91 9.79 19.33 14.57
C LEU A 91 9.04 19.89 15.78
N GLN A 92 7.77 20.26 15.63
CA GLN A 92 6.94 20.79 16.72
C GLN A 92 6.71 19.81 17.89
N TYR A 93 6.86 18.50 17.69
CA TYR A 93 6.80 17.48 18.74
C TYR A 93 8.19 17.18 19.29
N VAL A 94 9.23 17.20 18.46
CA VAL A 94 10.57 16.73 18.83
C VAL A 94 11.40 17.81 19.53
N ALA A 95 11.22 19.08 19.16
CA ALA A 95 12.04 20.18 19.65
C ALA A 95 11.42 20.88 20.86
N LYS A 96 12.08 20.74 22.02
CA LYS A 96 11.70 21.41 23.27
C LYS A 96 11.74 22.94 23.19
N ASP A 97 12.70 23.48 22.43
CA ASP A 97 12.87 24.92 22.19
C ASP A 97 11.97 25.46 21.08
N PHE A 98 11.13 24.63 20.44
CA PHE A 98 10.30 25.06 19.31
C PHE A 98 9.39 26.25 19.64
N PHE A 99 8.78 26.23 20.82
CA PHE A 99 7.87 27.30 21.25
C PHE A 99 8.56 28.68 21.31
N ASP A 100 9.86 28.71 21.62
CA ASP A 100 10.64 29.95 21.74
C ASP A 100 10.91 30.58 20.38
N TYR A 101 10.97 29.81 19.29
CA TYR A 101 11.20 30.30 17.94
C TYR A 101 9.91 30.38 17.10
N SER A 102 8.83 29.71 17.52
CA SER A 102 7.60 29.54 16.75
C SER A 102 6.53 30.60 17.07
N GLN A 103 5.69 30.89 16.07
CA GLN A 103 4.43 31.61 16.28
C GLN A 103 3.33 30.69 16.85
N ASN A 104 3.46 29.37 16.67
CA ASN A 104 2.53 28.39 17.21
C ASN A 104 2.71 28.26 18.73
N LYS A 105 1.64 28.53 19.49
CA LYS A 105 1.66 28.52 20.96
C LYS A 105 1.24 27.19 21.58
N LYS A 106 1.18 26.11 20.79
CA LYS A 106 0.90 24.78 21.30
C LYS A 106 2.21 24.03 21.53
N ASP A 107 2.56 23.83 22.80
CA ASP A 107 3.67 22.96 23.16
C ASP A 107 3.24 21.49 23.09
N LEU A 108 3.90 20.73 22.22
CA LEU A 108 3.63 19.31 21.96
C LEU A 108 4.81 18.42 22.38
N TYR A 109 5.94 19.02 22.75
CA TYR A 109 7.14 18.31 23.18
C TYR A 109 6.91 17.38 24.38
N PRO A 110 6.14 17.76 25.42
CA PRO A 110 5.87 16.87 26.55
C PRO A 110 5.29 15.52 26.15
N LEU A 111 4.47 15.46 25.09
CA LEU A 111 3.88 14.20 24.61
C LEU A 111 4.95 13.27 23.99
N TYR A 112 5.93 13.85 23.32
CA TYR A 112 7.03 13.12 22.70
C TYR A 112 8.04 12.64 23.74
N GLU A 113 8.39 13.52 24.69
CA GLU A 113 9.33 13.19 25.76
C GLU A 113 8.80 12.09 26.68
N ASP A 114 7.51 12.10 27.01
CA ASP A 114 6.87 11.09 27.88
C ASP A 114 6.99 9.67 27.30
N ILE A 115 6.59 9.48 26.04
CA ILE A 115 6.64 8.16 25.40
C ILE A 115 8.09 7.68 25.18
N LEU A 116 9.00 8.58 24.77
CA LEU A 116 10.39 8.22 24.54
C LEU A 116 11.12 7.91 25.85
N SER A 117 10.88 8.68 26.92
CA SER A 117 11.41 8.43 28.27
C SER A 117 10.90 7.10 28.83
N THR A 118 9.62 6.81 28.65
CA THR A 118 9.02 5.54 29.11
C THR A 118 9.65 4.36 28.38
N TRP A 119 9.81 4.45 27.05
CA TRP A 119 10.50 3.40 26.28
C TRP A 119 11.95 3.21 26.71
N CYS A 120 12.71 4.31 26.83
CA CYS A 120 14.12 4.28 27.21
C CYS A 120 14.39 3.77 28.63
N SER A 121 13.37 3.82 29.51
CA SER A 121 13.44 3.34 30.89
C SER A 121 12.95 1.89 31.05
N SER A 122 12.42 1.29 29.98
CA SER A 122 11.91 -0.08 29.98
C SER A 122 13.02 -1.13 29.78
N GLU A 123 12.71 -2.39 30.05
CA GLU A 123 13.59 -3.54 29.75
C GLU A 123 13.88 -3.68 28.25
N HIS A 124 13.03 -3.12 27.39
CA HIS A 124 13.14 -3.15 25.93
C HIS A 124 13.73 -1.84 25.37
N SER A 125 14.56 -1.15 26.14
CA SER A 125 15.25 0.06 25.70
C SER A 125 16.29 -0.23 24.61
N HIS A 126 16.63 0.79 23.81
CA HIS A 126 17.65 0.69 22.77
C HIS A 126 18.67 1.83 22.89
N PRO A 127 19.99 1.59 22.75
CA PRO A 127 21.01 2.62 22.91
C PRO A 127 20.78 3.86 22.04
N LYS A 128 20.39 3.68 20.78
CA LYS A 128 20.09 4.82 19.88
C LYS A 128 18.90 5.66 20.35
N ALA A 129 17.85 5.02 20.88
CA ALA A 129 16.71 5.74 21.43
C ALA A 129 17.12 6.57 22.66
N GLN A 130 18.00 6.02 23.50
CA GLN A 130 18.58 6.73 24.64
C GLN A 130 19.44 7.92 24.21
N SER A 131 20.29 7.78 23.18
CA SER A 131 21.06 8.89 22.62
C SER A 131 20.16 10.02 22.12
N VAL A 132 19.07 9.66 21.41
CA VAL A 132 18.05 10.63 20.96
C VAL A 132 17.40 11.32 22.15
N LEU A 133 16.97 10.57 23.17
CA LEU A 133 16.37 11.12 24.39
C LEU A 133 17.32 12.10 25.10
N THR A 134 18.59 11.74 25.23
CA THR A 134 19.62 12.60 25.82
C THR A 134 19.79 13.89 25.03
N TYR A 135 19.80 13.82 23.70
CA TYR A 135 19.91 15.01 22.86
C TYR A 135 18.68 15.93 22.97
N VAL A 136 17.47 15.41 22.75
CA VAL A 136 16.25 16.24 22.74
C VAL A 136 15.99 16.92 24.09
N LYS A 137 16.40 16.28 25.20
CA LYS A 137 16.30 16.85 26.55
C LYS A 137 17.16 18.11 26.76
N LYS A 138 18.24 18.28 25.97
CA LYS A 138 19.06 19.51 25.98
C LYS A 138 18.25 20.74 25.56
N GLY A 139 17.25 20.54 24.70
CA GLY A 139 16.37 21.61 24.22
C GLY A 139 17.10 22.66 23.38
N THR A 140 17.94 22.21 22.45
CA THR A 140 18.68 23.09 21.53
C THR A 140 18.38 22.78 20.07
N LEU A 141 17.39 21.93 19.78
CA LEU A 141 17.21 21.36 18.44
C LEU A 141 16.87 22.44 17.40
N VAL A 142 15.96 23.38 17.69
CA VAL A 142 15.68 24.45 16.73
C VAL A 142 16.91 25.32 16.51
N LYS A 143 17.61 25.66 17.60
CA LYS A 143 18.86 26.43 17.51
C LYS A 143 19.90 25.73 16.62
N ASP A 144 20.15 24.44 16.86
CA ASP A 144 21.13 23.65 16.12
C ASP A 144 20.76 23.55 14.64
N LEU A 145 19.46 23.46 14.30
CA LEU A 145 18.99 23.45 12.92
C LEU A 145 19.08 24.82 12.22
N ILE A 146 18.96 25.93 12.95
CA ILE A 146 19.21 27.28 12.43
C ILE A 146 20.70 27.45 12.15
N ASP A 147 21.55 27.07 13.11
CA ASP A 147 23.01 27.16 12.99
C ASP A 147 23.55 26.26 11.85
N ALA A 148 22.89 25.13 11.59
CA ALA A 148 23.16 24.24 10.45
C ALA A 148 22.52 24.70 9.12
N HIS A 149 21.87 25.86 9.07
CA HIS A 149 21.18 26.39 7.90
C HIS A 149 20.09 25.47 7.29
N VAL A 150 19.47 24.63 8.13
CA VAL A 150 18.35 23.77 7.74
C VAL A 150 17.01 24.50 7.88
N LEU A 151 16.85 25.27 8.96
CA LEU A 151 15.67 26.09 9.21
C LEU A 151 15.91 27.55 8.81
N ILE A 152 14.84 28.18 8.33
CA ILE A 152 14.84 29.58 7.90
C ILE A 152 14.27 30.44 9.02
N VAL A 153 15.01 31.47 9.40
CA VAL A 153 14.57 32.48 10.35
C VAL A 153 13.87 33.65 9.65
N ASP A 154 13.01 34.34 10.38
CA ASP A 154 12.31 35.53 9.90
C ASP A 154 13.33 36.64 9.56
N PRO A 155 13.27 37.25 8.36
CA PRO A 155 14.17 38.33 7.96
C PRO A 155 14.15 39.54 8.91
N ASP A 156 12.98 39.86 9.46
CA ASP A 156 12.76 41.00 10.36
C ASP A 156 13.06 40.64 11.82
N ASN A 157 13.00 39.35 12.17
CA ASN A 157 13.32 38.86 13.50
C ASN A 157 14.06 37.51 13.47
N LYS A 158 15.39 37.57 13.40
CA LYS A 158 16.27 36.38 13.35
C LYS A 158 16.12 35.42 14.54
N SER A 159 15.43 35.82 15.61
CA SER A 159 15.13 34.95 16.76
C SER A 159 13.83 34.15 16.59
N LYS A 160 13.15 34.25 15.44
CA LYS A 160 11.91 33.53 15.13
C LYS A 160 12.03 32.79 13.79
N LEU A 161 11.27 31.72 13.63
CA LEU A 161 11.15 31.00 12.35
C LEU A 161 10.33 31.82 11.34
N ALA A 162 10.72 31.73 10.07
CA ALA A 162 9.97 32.31 8.96
C ALA A 162 8.70 31.50 8.64
N TYR A 163 7.65 32.21 8.23
CA TYR A 163 6.37 31.67 7.75
C TYR A 163 5.99 32.24 6.38
N PRO A 164 6.76 31.92 5.32
CA PRO A 164 6.52 32.51 4.02
C PRO A 164 5.25 31.98 3.37
N GLU A 165 4.63 32.80 2.53
CA GLU A 165 3.47 32.40 1.75
C GLU A 165 3.85 31.57 0.52
N GLN A 166 5.07 31.74 -0.01
CA GLN A 166 5.56 31.04 -1.19
C GLN A 166 6.87 30.32 -0.89
N ALA A 167 6.93 29.02 -1.19
CA ALA A 167 8.17 28.25 -1.04
C ALA A 167 9.23 28.66 -2.07
N SER A 168 8.82 29.22 -3.21
CA SER A 168 9.72 29.69 -4.28
C SER A 168 10.65 30.82 -3.86
N ASP A 169 10.31 31.55 -2.81
CA ASP A 169 11.13 32.64 -2.27
C ASP A 169 12.41 32.09 -1.59
N TYR A 170 12.41 30.79 -1.27
CA TYR A 170 13.50 30.07 -0.63
C TYR A 170 13.80 28.79 -1.40
N PRO A 171 14.35 28.91 -2.63
CA PRO A 171 14.70 27.74 -3.43
C PRO A 171 15.71 26.88 -2.65
N ASP A 172 15.64 25.57 -2.85
CA ASP A 172 16.50 24.56 -2.19
C ASP A 172 16.41 24.46 -0.67
N SER A 173 15.46 25.14 -0.04
CA SER A 173 15.14 25.01 1.38
C SER A 173 14.15 23.89 1.66
N ILE A 174 13.98 23.58 2.94
CA ILE A 174 12.98 22.61 3.42
C ILE A 174 11.54 22.94 3.00
N LEU A 175 11.22 24.22 2.77
CA LEU A 175 9.87 24.67 2.42
C LEU A 175 9.38 24.03 1.12
N ALA A 176 10.27 23.71 0.19
CA ALA A 176 9.96 23.03 -1.07
C ALA A 176 9.39 21.60 -0.86
N ALA A 177 9.63 20.98 0.30
CA ALA A 177 9.11 19.66 0.65
C ALA A 177 7.92 19.70 1.62
N LEU A 178 7.45 20.89 2.02
CA LEU A 178 6.35 21.05 2.97
C LEU A 178 5.03 21.39 2.26
N ASN A 179 3.92 21.11 2.94
CA ASN A 179 2.60 21.49 2.48
C ASN A 179 2.17 22.80 3.14
N LYS A 180 1.61 23.71 2.33
CA LYS A 180 1.04 24.97 2.78
C LYS A 180 -0.15 24.73 3.70
N ASN A 181 -0.21 25.44 4.82
CA ASN A 181 -1.30 25.37 5.79
C ASN A 181 -1.74 26.77 6.20
N LYS A 182 -3.05 27.06 6.15
CA LYS A 182 -3.61 28.39 6.46
C LYS A 182 -2.90 29.56 5.74
N GLY A 183 -2.46 29.34 4.49
CA GLY A 183 -1.84 30.40 3.69
C GLY A 183 -0.32 30.55 3.84
N VAL A 184 0.34 29.78 4.72
CA VAL A 184 1.79 29.86 4.94
C VAL A 184 2.44 28.48 4.98
N PHE A 185 3.76 28.42 4.80
CA PHE A 185 4.55 27.22 5.02
C PHE A 185 5.10 27.23 6.46
N ASP A 186 4.68 26.25 7.27
CA ASP A 186 5.11 26.10 8.67
C ASP A 186 6.20 25.04 8.76
N GLN A 187 7.43 25.46 9.06
CA GLN A 187 8.58 24.58 9.21
C GLN A 187 8.46 23.62 10.41
N GLY A 188 7.60 23.93 11.39
CA GLY A 188 7.25 23.02 12.48
C GLY A 188 6.61 21.71 12.03
N ALA A 189 6.06 21.68 10.81
CA ALA A 189 5.47 20.48 10.21
C ALA A 189 6.49 19.50 9.61
N ALA A 190 7.76 19.90 9.52
CA ALA A 190 8.83 19.06 8.99
C ALA A 190 9.09 17.84 9.88
N PHE A 191 9.10 16.67 9.28
CA PHE A 191 9.30 15.39 9.93
C PHE A 191 10.79 15.04 9.97
N ILE A 192 11.24 14.61 11.16
CA ILE A 192 12.65 14.38 11.50
C ILE A 192 12.89 12.89 11.72
N VAL A 193 14.04 12.40 11.26
CA VAL A 193 14.59 11.09 11.61
C VAL A 193 16.05 11.20 12.07
N TRP A 194 16.55 10.16 12.70
CA TRP A 194 17.84 10.19 13.40
C TRP A 194 18.85 9.22 12.79
N ASN A 195 20.08 9.70 12.62
CA ASN A 195 21.29 8.90 12.52
C ASN A 195 22.02 8.98 13.86
N VAL A 196 22.43 7.83 14.39
CA VAL A 196 23.23 7.76 15.60
C VAL A 196 24.57 7.12 15.27
N ILE A 197 25.64 7.88 15.42
CA ILE A 197 27.02 7.45 15.15
C ILE A 197 27.80 7.25 16.44
N ALA A 198 28.81 6.40 16.43
CA ALA A 198 29.70 6.25 17.59
C ALA A 198 30.51 7.53 17.84
N SER A 199 30.72 7.89 19.11
CA SER A 199 31.58 9.05 19.45
C SER A 199 33.08 8.73 19.41
N SER A 200 33.46 7.45 19.38
CA SER A 200 34.84 6.98 19.27
C SER A 200 34.98 5.96 18.14
N LEU A 201 36.13 5.98 17.47
CA LEU A 201 36.52 4.98 16.46
C LEU A 201 36.79 3.60 17.08
N ASP A 202 37.05 3.53 18.39
CA ASP A 202 37.30 2.28 19.11
C ASP A 202 36.02 1.56 19.55
N THR A 203 34.87 2.24 19.48
CA THR A 203 33.58 1.62 19.75
C THR A 203 33.21 0.78 18.51
N PRO A 204 32.92 -0.53 18.66
CA PRO A 204 32.46 -1.33 17.53
C PRO A 204 31.22 -0.66 16.94
N THR A 205 31.35 -0.09 15.75
CA THR A 205 30.22 0.50 15.05
C THR A 205 29.23 -0.62 14.79
N GLN A 206 28.05 -0.55 15.43
CA GLN A 206 26.87 -1.16 14.84
C GLN A 206 26.79 -0.63 13.41
N HIS A 207 26.88 -1.52 12.43
CA HIS A 207 27.07 -1.15 11.01
C HIS A 207 25.97 -0.24 10.45
N VAL A 208 24.79 -0.22 11.08
CA VAL A 208 23.67 0.62 10.69
C VAL A 208 23.63 1.85 11.59
N THR A 209 23.71 3.05 11.02
CA THR A 209 23.61 4.31 11.78
C THR A 209 22.19 4.87 11.76
N GLU A 210 21.48 4.58 10.68
CA GLU A 210 20.14 5.06 10.39
C GLU A 210 19.10 4.32 11.24
N THR A 211 18.36 5.06 12.08
CA THR A 211 17.36 4.45 12.97
C THR A 211 16.21 3.76 12.22
N TRP A 212 15.92 4.18 10.99
CA TRP A 212 14.87 3.61 10.14
C TRP A 212 15.33 2.40 9.31
N ARG A 213 16.56 1.92 9.51
CA ARG A 213 17.11 0.70 8.89
C ARG A 213 17.61 -0.32 9.91
N ASP A 214 17.42 -0.03 11.20
CA ASP A 214 17.94 -0.86 12.28
C ASP A 214 16.87 -1.83 12.80
N ASP A 215 16.96 -3.09 12.34
CA ASP A 215 16.03 -4.14 12.73
C ASP A 215 16.06 -4.44 14.25
N ASN A 216 17.18 -4.21 14.94
CA ASN A 216 17.25 -4.37 16.40
C ASN A 216 16.48 -3.26 17.13
N LEU A 217 16.54 -2.04 16.61
CA LEU A 217 15.73 -0.93 17.11
C LEU A 217 14.25 -1.18 16.89
N PHE A 218 13.88 -1.70 15.71
CA PHE A 218 12.49 -2.07 15.41
C PHE A 218 11.99 -3.15 16.36
N ALA A 219 12.78 -4.20 16.60
CA ALA A 219 12.44 -5.26 17.54
C ALA A 219 12.28 -4.73 18.97
N ALA A 220 13.19 -3.85 19.42
CA ALA A 220 13.12 -3.23 20.75
C ALA A 220 11.83 -2.40 20.93
N TRP A 221 11.48 -1.59 19.93
CA TRP A 221 10.21 -0.85 19.94
C TRP A 221 9.00 -1.78 19.97
N GLN A 222 9.00 -2.81 19.13
CA GLN A 222 7.89 -3.76 19.03
C GLN A 222 7.64 -4.52 20.33
N GLN A 223 8.71 -4.93 21.01
CA GLN A 223 8.61 -5.59 22.31
C GLN A 223 8.10 -4.64 23.38
N PHE A 224 8.65 -3.42 23.45
CA PHE A 224 8.16 -2.39 24.37
C PHE A 224 6.67 -2.09 24.16
N TYR A 225 6.25 -1.80 22.94
CA TYR A 225 4.87 -1.40 22.67
C TYR A 225 3.89 -2.54 22.96
N ALA A 226 4.29 -3.80 22.73
CA ALA A 226 3.49 -4.97 23.10
C ALA A 226 3.22 -5.07 24.61
N THR A 227 4.04 -4.45 25.47
CA THR A 227 3.80 -4.40 26.94
C THR A 227 2.76 -3.36 27.35
N LEU A 228 2.47 -2.36 26.50
CA LEU A 228 1.54 -1.28 26.84
C LEU A 228 0.07 -1.69 26.66
N ASP A 229 -0.20 -2.68 25.81
CA ASP A 229 -1.53 -3.27 25.66
C ASP A 229 -1.77 -4.26 26.81
N SER A 230 -2.57 -3.88 27.80
CA SER A 230 -2.59 -4.54 29.12
C SER A 230 -3.80 -5.46 29.39
N THR A 231 -4.68 -5.66 28.41
CA THR A 231 -5.84 -6.55 28.58
C THR A 231 -5.62 -7.87 27.86
N ASP A 232 -5.16 -8.86 28.62
CA ASP A 232 -5.06 -10.23 28.12
C ASP A 232 -6.44 -10.84 27.85
N GLY A 233 -6.53 -11.58 26.75
CA GLY A 233 -7.72 -12.34 26.41
C GLY A 233 -7.46 -13.35 25.29
N PHE A 234 -8.48 -14.15 24.98
CA PHE A 234 -8.37 -15.19 23.97
C PHE A 234 -8.34 -14.60 22.57
N CYS A 235 -7.27 -14.84 21.82
CA CYS A 235 -7.19 -14.44 20.42
C CYS A 235 -7.80 -15.52 19.51
N TYR A 236 -8.89 -15.19 18.82
CA TYR A 236 -9.58 -16.12 17.90
C TYR A 236 -8.78 -16.52 16.66
N ILE A 237 -7.64 -15.86 16.40
CA ILE A 237 -6.81 -16.12 15.22
C ILE A 237 -5.70 -17.12 15.52
N THR A 238 -5.06 -16.98 16.69
CA THR A 238 -3.97 -17.86 17.11
C THR A 238 -4.45 -18.99 18.02
N GLY A 239 -5.62 -18.85 18.65
CA GLY A 239 -6.11 -19.80 19.65
C GLY A 239 -5.41 -19.69 21.01
N ASN A 240 -4.63 -18.63 21.24
CA ASN A 240 -3.86 -18.43 22.47
C ASN A 240 -4.35 -17.18 23.24
N THR A 241 -4.12 -17.16 24.55
CA THR A 241 -4.30 -15.95 25.37
C THR A 241 -3.14 -14.98 25.11
N SER A 242 -3.47 -13.72 24.82
CA SER A 242 -2.49 -12.66 24.52
C SER A 242 -3.12 -11.28 24.72
N PRO A 243 -2.32 -10.20 24.77
CA PRO A 243 -2.83 -8.83 24.77
C PRO A 243 -3.78 -8.56 23.60
N LEU A 244 -5.02 -8.22 23.90
CA LEU A 244 -6.05 -7.95 22.90
C LEU A 244 -5.92 -6.52 22.35
N ALA A 245 -6.15 -6.38 21.05
CA ALA A 245 -6.15 -5.10 20.37
C ALA A 245 -7.35 -4.25 20.84
N SER A 246 -7.07 -3.08 21.38
CA SER A 246 -8.11 -2.05 21.64
C SER A 246 -8.46 -1.27 20.37
N LYS A 247 -7.52 -1.17 19.43
CA LYS A 247 -7.63 -0.47 18.16
C LYS A 247 -7.02 -1.32 17.06
N HIS A 248 -7.61 -1.23 15.87
CA HIS A 248 -7.10 -1.87 14.66
C HIS A 248 -6.63 -0.82 13.66
N PRO A 249 -5.60 -1.12 12.84
CA PRO A 249 -5.10 -0.21 11.81
C PRO A 249 -6.18 0.26 10.83
N ASN A 250 -6.04 1.50 10.35
CA ASN A 250 -6.76 2.04 9.19
C ASN A 250 -5.81 2.16 7.98
N ARG A 251 -6.22 2.89 6.93
CA ARG A 251 -5.39 3.23 5.76
C ARG A 251 -4.92 2.06 4.90
N ILE A 252 -5.63 0.93 4.92
CA ILE A 252 -5.35 -0.19 4.01
C ILE A 252 -5.60 0.21 2.54
N LEU A 253 -6.68 0.96 2.27
CA LEU A 253 -7.00 1.44 0.92
C LEU A 253 -6.54 2.89 0.73
N ARG A 254 -5.99 3.19 -0.46
CA ARG A 254 -5.53 4.54 -0.81
C ARG A 254 -6.70 5.51 -0.96
N SER A 255 -7.81 5.06 -1.55
CA SER A 255 -9.02 5.84 -1.80
C SER A 255 -9.81 6.17 -0.53
N SER A 256 -9.53 5.49 0.58
CA SER A 256 -10.36 5.55 1.79
C SER A 256 -9.49 5.43 3.03
N THR A 257 -8.57 6.39 3.16
CA THR A 257 -7.53 6.43 4.19
C THR A 257 -8.07 6.19 5.60
N ASN A 258 -9.20 6.77 6.01
CA ASN A 258 -9.67 6.59 7.38
C ASN A 258 -10.53 5.34 7.61
N ALA A 259 -10.75 4.50 6.59
CA ALA A 259 -11.58 3.32 6.71
C ALA A 259 -10.90 2.21 7.52
N LYS A 260 -11.66 1.60 8.43
CA LYS A 260 -11.23 0.44 9.23
C LYS A 260 -11.92 -0.83 8.74
N LEU A 261 -11.15 -1.92 8.67
CA LEU A 261 -11.70 -3.25 8.37
C LEU A 261 -12.38 -3.87 9.59
N ILE A 262 -11.81 -3.63 10.77
CA ILE A 262 -12.34 -4.05 12.06
C ILE A 262 -12.48 -2.80 12.93
N SER A 263 -13.67 -2.57 13.45
CA SER A 263 -13.93 -1.46 14.38
C SER A 263 -14.96 -1.88 15.42
N ALA A 264 -14.65 -1.66 16.69
CA ALA A 264 -15.61 -1.71 17.78
C ALA A 264 -15.72 -0.30 18.37
N ASN A 265 -16.87 0.35 18.21
CA ASN A 265 -17.11 1.69 18.76
C ASN A 265 -18.50 1.86 19.38
N ASP A 266 -19.25 0.78 19.54
CA ASP A 266 -20.62 0.83 20.06
C ASP A 266 -20.66 0.44 21.54
N ALA A 267 -20.31 1.37 22.43
CA ALA A 267 -20.41 1.15 23.88
C ALA A 267 -21.84 1.33 24.43
N THR A 268 -22.78 1.74 23.57
CA THR A 268 -24.10 2.27 23.96
C THR A 268 -25.28 1.44 23.45
N GLY A 269 -25.17 0.77 22.30
CA GLY A 269 -26.23 0.10 21.57
C GLY A 269 -26.66 -1.27 22.12
N TYR A 270 -26.25 -1.62 23.34
CA TYR A 270 -26.67 -2.83 24.07
C TYR A 270 -26.36 -4.19 23.43
N THR A 271 -25.64 -4.26 22.30
CA THR A 271 -25.49 -5.49 21.50
C THR A 271 -24.70 -6.63 22.17
N PHE A 272 -23.86 -6.33 23.17
CA PHE A 272 -23.00 -7.32 23.83
C PHE A 272 -23.16 -7.42 25.35
N ARG A 273 -23.82 -6.45 26.01
CA ARG A 273 -23.95 -6.41 27.47
C ARG A 273 -24.85 -7.55 27.97
N GLY A 274 -24.38 -8.31 28.96
CA GLY A 274 -25.08 -9.50 29.50
C GLY A 274 -24.79 -10.80 28.74
N ARG A 275 -24.05 -10.76 27.61
CA ARG A 275 -23.52 -11.95 26.93
C ARG A 275 -22.05 -12.22 27.28
N PHE A 276 -21.30 -11.16 27.58
CA PHE A 276 -19.89 -11.20 27.95
C PHE A 276 -19.69 -10.63 29.34
N THR A 277 -18.59 -11.02 30.00
CA THR A 277 -18.25 -10.54 31.35
C THR A 277 -17.53 -9.19 31.31
N ASP A 278 -17.01 -8.80 30.14
CA ASP A 278 -16.35 -7.51 29.94
C ASP A 278 -17.33 -6.41 29.51
N THR A 279 -17.01 -5.18 29.87
CA THR A 279 -17.83 -3.99 29.56
C THR A 279 -17.43 -3.31 28.25
N THR A 280 -16.35 -3.76 27.60
CA THR A 280 -15.76 -3.15 26.40
C THR A 280 -16.15 -3.86 25.10
N GLY A 281 -16.77 -5.04 25.18
CA GLY A 281 -17.11 -5.91 24.05
C GLY A 281 -15.92 -6.70 23.51
N MET A 282 -14.77 -6.70 24.21
CA MET A 282 -13.52 -7.30 23.74
C MET A 282 -13.61 -8.84 23.66
N GLN A 283 -14.45 -9.48 24.47
CA GLN A 283 -14.66 -10.94 24.38
C GLN A 283 -15.49 -11.36 23.16
N ALA A 284 -16.20 -10.44 22.49
CA ALA A 284 -17.03 -10.76 21.34
C ALA A 284 -16.22 -11.17 20.11
N ALA A 285 -15.09 -10.52 19.87
CA ALA A 285 -14.19 -10.78 18.74
C ALA A 285 -12.73 -10.47 19.14
N GLY A 286 -12.22 -11.17 20.15
CA GLY A 286 -10.86 -11.02 20.64
C GLY A 286 -9.81 -11.30 19.56
N ILE A 287 -9.03 -10.29 19.20
CA ILE A 287 -7.89 -10.37 18.28
C ILE A 287 -6.71 -9.77 19.01
N SER A 288 -5.55 -10.44 18.97
CA SER A 288 -4.37 -9.92 19.65
C SER A 288 -3.85 -8.65 18.96
N ALA A 289 -3.24 -7.76 19.74
CA ALA A 289 -2.65 -6.52 19.26
C ALA A 289 -1.61 -6.79 18.15
N VAL A 290 -0.74 -7.77 18.36
CA VAL A 290 0.28 -8.15 17.37
C VAL A 290 -0.35 -8.76 16.11
N VAL A 291 -1.34 -9.64 16.24
CA VAL A 291 -1.99 -10.28 15.08
C VAL A 291 -2.67 -9.24 14.20
N THR A 292 -3.39 -8.28 14.79
CA THR A 292 -4.08 -7.28 13.99
C THR A 292 -3.09 -6.44 13.19
N GLU A 293 -1.97 -6.00 13.79
CA GLU A 293 -0.98 -5.21 13.07
C GLU A 293 -0.34 -5.99 11.93
N LYS A 294 0.11 -7.22 12.21
CA LYS A 294 0.73 -8.10 11.22
C LYS A 294 -0.21 -8.39 10.05
N ALA A 295 -1.45 -8.74 10.34
CA ALA A 295 -2.42 -9.06 9.29
C ALA A 295 -2.78 -7.83 8.42
N HIS A 296 -2.92 -6.64 9.02
CA HIS A 296 -3.20 -5.42 8.25
C HIS A 296 -1.98 -4.95 7.45
N ALA A 297 -0.77 -5.12 7.97
CA ALA A 297 0.48 -4.86 7.26
C ALA A 297 0.63 -5.79 6.05
N ALA A 298 0.37 -7.10 6.22
CA ALA A 298 0.38 -8.06 5.12
C ALA A 298 -0.66 -7.71 4.05
N LEU A 299 -1.88 -7.35 4.43
CA LEU A 299 -2.91 -6.96 3.47
C LEU A 299 -2.53 -5.71 2.68
N SER A 300 -2.00 -4.68 3.36
CA SER A 300 -1.56 -3.44 2.71
C SER A 300 -0.41 -3.72 1.74
N TRP A 301 0.54 -4.57 2.15
CA TRP A 301 1.65 -5.03 1.31
C TRP A 301 1.18 -5.79 0.07
N LEU A 302 0.30 -6.78 0.24
CA LEU A 302 -0.29 -7.55 -0.87
C LEU A 302 -1.02 -6.65 -1.86
N LEU A 303 -1.83 -5.70 -1.36
CA LEU A 303 -2.56 -4.76 -2.21
C LEU A 303 -1.62 -3.84 -3.01
N SER A 304 -0.51 -3.40 -2.42
CA SER A 304 0.49 -2.60 -3.15
C SER A 304 1.30 -3.40 -4.16
N ARG A 305 1.59 -4.67 -3.82
CA ARG A 305 2.48 -5.56 -4.58
C ARG A 305 1.81 -6.17 -5.80
N GLN A 306 0.59 -6.67 -5.63
CA GLN A 306 -0.08 -7.46 -6.66
C GLN A 306 -1.60 -7.25 -6.69
N GLY A 307 -2.14 -6.45 -5.78
CA GLY A 307 -3.57 -6.14 -5.77
C GLY A 307 -3.97 -5.09 -6.79
N ARG A 308 -5.27 -4.96 -6.97
CA ARG A 308 -5.90 -3.89 -7.76
C ARG A 308 -6.83 -3.10 -6.88
N GLU A 309 -6.71 -1.78 -6.91
CA GLU A 309 -7.64 -0.85 -6.26
C GLU A 309 -8.24 0.11 -7.29
N GLU A 310 -9.56 0.16 -7.39
CA GLU A 310 -10.27 1.08 -8.28
C GLU A 310 -11.56 1.57 -7.61
N ALA A 311 -11.75 2.89 -7.58
CA ALA A 311 -12.93 3.55 -7.02
C ALA A 311 -13.32 3.12 -5.58
N GLY A 312 -12.37 2.68 -4.76
CA GLY A 312 -12.61 2.20 -3.39
C GLY A 312 -13.18 0.78 -3.29
N GLN A 313 -12.99 -0.03 -4.32
CA GLN A 313 -12.99 -1.48 -4.24
C GLN A 313 -11.59 -1.99 -4.51
N ALA A 314 -11.12 -2.94 -3.70
CA ALA A 314 -9.80 -3.53 -3.84
C ALA A 314 -9.87 -5.05 -3.85
N ILE A 315 -9.11 -5.68 -4.74
CA ILE A 315 -9.10 -7.13 -4.94
C ILE A 315 -7.66 -7.61 -4.99
N VAL A 316 -7.37 -8.71 -4.29
CA VAL A 316 -6.09 -9.39 -4.40
C VAL A 316 -6.26 -10.90 -4.20
N ALA A 317 -5.58 -11.67 -5.04
CA ALA A 317 -5.33 -13.08 -4.85
C ALA A 317 -3.88 -13.28 -4.37
N TRP A 318 -3.62 -14.19 -3.43
CA TRP A 318 -2.28 -14.45 -2.92
C TRP A 318 -2.10 -15.86 -2.38
N SER A 319 -0.84 -16.31 -2.34
CA SER A 319 -0.38 -17.49 -1.60
C SER A 319 0.29 -17.06 -0.29
N ILE A 320 0.25 -17.92 0.74
CA ILE A 320 0.87 -17.61 2.05
C ILE A 320 2.38 -17.43 1.94
N SER A 321 3.05 -18.15 1.04
CA SER A 321 4.52 -18.05 0.85
C SER A 321 4.93 -16.75 0.18
N GLY A 322 3.97 -15.96 -0.33
CA GLY A 322 4.23 -14.76 -1.10
C GLY A 322 4.71 -15.04 -2.53
N ILE A 323 4.62 -16.27 -3.02
CA ILE A 323 4.78 -16.57 -4.45
C ILE A 323 3.64 -15.87 -5.21
N GLU A 324 4.00 -15.16 -6.26
CA GLU A 324 3.05 -14.42 -7.07
C GLU A 324 2.04 -15.37 -7.72
N VAL A 325 0.77 -14.99 -7.70
CA VAL A 325 -0.32 -15.74 -8.30
C VAL A 325 -1.01 -14.88 -9.35
N PRO A 326 -1.56 -15.49 -10.42
CA PRO A 326 -2.35 -14.76 -11.39
C PRO A 326 -3.49 -14.02 -10.68
N GLN A 327 -3.74 -12.76 -11.03
CA GLN A 327 -4.82 -12.00 -10.41
C GLN A 327 -6.15 -12.27 -11.15
N PRO A 328 -7.28 -12.37 -10.44
CA PRO A 328 -8.56 -12.73 -11.06
C PRO A 328 -9.19 -11.57 -11.85
N THR A 329 -8.62 -10.37 -11.78
CA THR A 329 -9.11 -9.18 -12.50
C THR A 329 -8.07 -8.56 -13.43
N SER A 330 -6.89 -9.18 -13.56
CA SER A 330 -5.94 -8.86 -14.62
C SER A 330 -6.38 -9.50 -15.93
N VAL A 331 -5.93 -8.95 -17.04
CA VAL A 331 -6.05 -9.60 -18.34
C VAL A 331 -4.78 -10.44 -18.54
N ALA A 332 -4.91 -11.66 -19.08
CA ALA A 332 -3.74 -12.37 -19.61
C ALA A 332 -3.11 -11.48 -20.69
N ALA A 333 -1.78 -11.29 -20.64
CA ALA A 333 -1.08 -10.40 -21.58
C ALA A 333 -1.58 -10.66 -23.02
N PRO A 334 -2.14 -9.65 -23.70
CA PRO A 334 -2.70 -9.85 -25.03
C PRO A 334 -1.58 -10.30 -25.95
N LEU A 335 -1.73 -11.49 -26.55
CA LEU A 335 -0.87 -11.87 -27.66
C LEU A 335 -1.32 -11.07 -28.86
N ASP A 336 -0.43 -10.25 -29.42
CA ASP A 336 -0.72 -9.54 -30.65
C ASP A 336 -1.02 -10.54 -31.76
N VAL A 337 -2.22 -10.43 -32.34
CA VAL A 337 -2.62 -11.25 -33.49
C VAL A 337 -1.85 -10.81 -34.75
N LEU A 338 -1.14 -9.68 -34.73
CA LEU A 338 -0.39 -9.11 -35.86
C LEU A 338 1.14 -9.33 -35.78
N ASP A 339 1.73 -9.58 -34.60
CA ASP A 339 3.19 -9.77 -34.44
C ASP A 339 3.62 -11.26 -34.66
N ALA A 340 3.83 -11.66 -35.92
CA ALA A 340 4.44 -12.96 -36.28
C ALA A 340 5.88 -12.83 -36.79
N SER A 341 6.41 -11.61 -36.93
CA SER A 341 7.78 -11.44 -37.44
C SER A 341 8.86 -11.72 -36.38
N LYS A 342 8.50 -11.89 -35.11
CA LYS A 342 9.49 -12.07 -34.01
C LYS A 342 9.70 -13.50 -33.52
N THR A 343 8.98 -14.47 -34.05
CA THR A 343 9.24 -15.89 -33.75
C THR A 343 9.16 -16.72 -35.03
N SER A 344 10.02 -16.43 -36.00
CA SER A 344 10.43 -17.48 -36.92
C SER A 344 11.49 -18.32 -36.21
N ASP A 345 11.13 -19.55 -35.88
CA ASP A 345 12.12 -20.60 -35.78
C ASP A 345 12.98 -20.54 -37.05
N ASN A 346 14.28 -20.59 -36.83
CA ASN A 346 15.32 -20.52 -37.84
C ASN A 346 15.19 -21.70 -38.82
N ASP A 347 14.42 -21.54 -39.90
CA ASP A 347 14.56 -22.38 -41.08
C ASP A 347 13.99 -21.71 -42.34
N GLY A 348 14.86 -21.44 -43.30
CA GLY A 348 14.50 -21.17 -44.70
C GLY A 348 14.43 -19.70 -45.13
N ASN A 349 15.50 -19.26 -45.82
CA ASN A 349 15.54 -18.17 -46.81
C ASN A 349 14.18 -17.57 -47.22
N ASP A 350 14.00 -16.26 -47.00
CA ASP A 350 13.60 -15.41 -48.11
C ASP A 350 14.06 -13.95 -47.93
N PHE A 351 14.32 -13.33 -49.08
CA PHE A 351 15.06 -12.10 -49.31
C PHE A 351 14.24 -10.84 -49.00
N GLU A 352 14.96 -9.73 -48.80
CA GLU A 352 14.56 -8.38 -48.38
C GLU A 352 13.39 -7.73 -49.14
N GLU A 353 12.63 -6.84 -48.45
CA GLU A 353 12.50 -5.41 -48.85
C GLU A 353 11.95 -4.59 -47.66
N TYR A 354 12.72 -3.62 -47.16
CA TYR A 354 12.27 -2.60 -46.22
C TYR A 354 11.79 -1.39 -47.04
N ASP A 355 10.48 -1.25 -47.23
CA ASP A 355 9.88 0.02 -47.62
C ASP A 355 9.53 0.83 -46.36
N ASP A 356 10.15 2.00 -46.28
CA ASP A 356 9.97 3.04 -45.28
C ASP A 356 8.73 3.85 -45.69
N ASP A 357 7.56 3.56 -45.10
CA ASP A 357 6.33 4.29 -45.41
C ASP A 357 5.55 4.76 -44.17
N GLU A 358 5.04 5.97 -44.36
CA GLU A 358 4.41 6.91 -43.46
C GLU A 358 3.32 6.34 -42.54
N ALA A 359 3.18 6.93 -41.34
CA ALA A 359 2.10 6.68 -40.40
C ALA A 359 0.72 6.96 -41.03
N SER A 360 0.11 5.94 -41.62
CA SER A 360 -1.27 5.96 -42.07
C SER A 360 -2.22 5.56 -40.93
N ASP A 361 -3.27 6.36 -40.74
CA ASP A 361 -4.48 6.06 -39.94
C ASP A 361 -5.27 4.90 -40.59
N THR A 362 -4.63 3.75 -40.78
CA THR A 362 -5.29 2.54 -41.29
C THR A 362 -5.93 1.81 -40.12
N GLU A 363 -7.26 1.66 -40.14
CA GLU A 363 -7.93 0.74 -39.21
C GLU A 363 -7.26 -0.63 -39.29
N PRO A 364 -7.02 -1.32 -38.16
CA PRO A 364 -6.41 -2.63 -38.16
C PRO A 364 -7.26 -3.58 -39.02
N THR A 365 -6.74 -3.92 -40.20
CA THR A 365 -7.44 -4.81 -41.12
C THR A 365 -7.47 -6.20 -40.53
N PHE A 366 -8.66 -6.80 -40.49
CA PHE A 366 -8.89 -8.12 -39.91
C PHE A 366 -8.27 -9.20 -40.82
N GLN A 367 -6.97 -9.45 -40.66
CA GLN A 367 -6.33 -10.59 -41.32
C GLN A 367 -6.61 -11.84 -40.48
N HIS A 368 -7.51 -12.69 -40.97
CA HIS A 368 -7.72 -14.03 -40.41
C HIS A 368 -6.39 -14.81 -40.49
N ARG A 369 -5.67 -14.91 -39.38
CA ARG A 369 -4.51 -15.81 -39.31
C ARG A 369 -4.96 -17.26 -39.40
N ASN A 370 -4.17 -18.06 -40.12
CA ASN A 370 -4.36 -19.51 -40.25
C ASN A 370 -3.99 -20.29 -38.97
N ASP A 371 -3.87 -19.66 -37.79
CA ASP A 371 -3.49 -20.35 -36.56
C ASP A 371 -4.68 -20.81 -35.70
N LEU A 372 -5.92 -20.43 -36.05
CA LEU A 372 -7.16 -20.80 -35.34
C LEU A 372 -7.09 -20.59 -33.81
N GLY A 373 -6.30 -19.61 -33.34
CA GLY A 373 -6.11 -19.33 -31.91
C GLY A 373 -5.08 -20.24 -31.21
N TYR A 374 -4.36 -21.09 -31.95
CA TYR A 374 -3.34 -22.00 -31.41
C TYR A 374 -2.26 -21.27 -30.60
N ARG A 375 -1.76 -20.13 -31.08
CA ARG A 375 -0.70 -19.36 -30.38
C ARG A 375 -1.20 -18.82 -29.06
N PHE A 376 -2.40 -18.22 -29.03
CA PHE A 376 -3.03 -17.74 -27.80
C PHE A 376 -3.24 -18.88 -26.80
N ALA A 377 -3.83 -20.00 -27.24
CA ALA A 377 -4.07 -21.15 -26.37
C ALA A 377 -2.77 -21.74 -25.81
N THR A 378 -1.73 -21.83 -26.64
CA THR A 378 -0.41 -22.34 -26.24
C THR A 378 0.25 -21.40 -25.24
N HIS A 379 0.26 -20.09 -25.49
CA HIS A 379 0.82 -19.10 -24.58
C HIS A 379 0.08 -19.08 -23.23
N LEU A 380 -1.26 -19.05 -23.25
CA LEU A 380 -2.08 -19.10 -22.05
C LEU A 380 -1.77 -20.36 -21.22
N ARG A 381 -1.77 -21.53 -21.87
CA ARG A 381 -1.47 -22.81 -21.21
C ARG A 381 -0.06 -22.81 -20.62
N ASN A 382 0.94 -22.37 -21.37
CA ASN A 382 2.33 -22.34 -20.88
C ASN A 382 2.49 -21.36 -19.71
N THR A 383 1.83 -20.21 -19.77
CA THR A 383 1.85 -19.19 -18.70
C THR A 383 1.24 -19.75 -17.42
N LEU A 384 0.03 -20.30 -17.49
CA LEU A 384 -0.67 -20.88 -16.35
C LEU A 384 0.05 -22.13 -15.80
N GLN A 385 0.67 -22.93 -16.67
CA GLN A 385 1.52 -24.05 -16.27
C GLN A 385 2.77 -23.59 -15.51
N GLY A 386 3.36 -22.44 -15.90
CA GLY A 386 4.49 -21.84 -15.18
C GLY A 386 4.13 -21.50 -13.73
N TYR A 387 2.99 -20.85 -13.52
CA TYR A 387 2.47 -20.61 -12.16
C TYR A 387 2.20 -21.92 -11.40
N ARG A 388 1.60 -22.91 -12.08
CA ARG A 388 1.29 -24.22 -11.49
C ARG A 388 2.54 -24.95 -10.98
N GLN A 389 3.67 -24.81 -11.67
CA GLN A 389 4.94 -25.44 -11.27
C GLN A 389 5.60 -24.75 -10.07
N GLN A 390 5.39 -23.44 -9.89
CA GLN A 390 5.97 -22.69 -8.78
C GLN A 390 5.16 -22.84 -7.49
N LEU A 391 3.86 -23.11 -7.58
CA LEU A 391 2.97 -23.20 -6.43
C LEU A 391 2.96 -24.61 -5.83
N PRO A 392 3.28 -24.77 -4.53
CA PRO A 392 3.15 -26.05 -3.82
C PRO A 392 1.71 -26.57 -3.86
N GLU A 393 1.55 -27.87 -4.13
CA GLU A 393 0.24 -28.51 -4.37
C GLU A 393 -0.80 -28.28 -3.26
N HIS A 394 -0.36 -28.29 -2.00
CA HIS A 394 -1.24 -28.14 -0.84
C HIS A 394 -1.26 -26.72 -0.26
N GLN A 395 -0.67 -25.74 -0.97
CA GLN A 395 -0.71 -24.36 -0.53
C GLN A 395 -1.98 -23.67 -1.02
N GLN A 396 -2.84 -23.25 -0.10
CA GLN A 396 -4.08 -22.56 -0.47
C GLN A 396 -3.82 -21.17 -1.04
N ILE A 397 -4.57 -20.84 -2.08
CA ILE A 397 -4.68 -19.49 -2.65
C ILE A 397 -5.87 -18.81 -1.99
N SER A 398 -5.64 -17.63 -1.43
CA SER A 398 -6.68 -16.78 -0.86
C SER A 398 -7.02 -15.65 -1.83
N ILE A 399 -8.30 -15.34 -1.97
CA ILE A 399 -8.79 -14.21 -2.75
C ILE A 399 -9.67 -13.37 -1.83
N ILE A 400 -9.41 -12.07 -1.76
CA ILE A 400 -10.22 -11.13 -0.98
C ILE A 400 -10.65 -9.94 -1.83
N SER A 401 -11.90 -9.53 -1.67
CA SER A 401 -12.43 -8.25 -2.17
C SER A 401 -12.86 -7.39 -0.99
N LEU A 402 -12.44 -6.13 -1.02
CA LEU A 402 -12.70 -5.13 0.01
C LEU A 402 -13.46 -3.95 -0.60
N GLU A 403 -14.39 -3.38 0.14
CA GLU A 403 -15.10 -2.17 -0.29
C GLU A 403 -15.26 -1.17 0.87
N ALA A 404 -14.86 0.07 0.64
CA ALA A 404 -15.16 1.18 1.52
C ALA A 404 -16.58 1.70 1.22
N ALA A 405 -17.60 1.08 1.82
CA ALA A 405 -19.00 1.41 1.58
C ALA A 405 -19.44 2.71 2.30
N THR A 406 -18.79 3.10 3.40
CA THR A 406 -19.11 4.30 4.17
C THR A 406 -17.83 5.00 4.67
N PRO A 407 -17.86 6.33 4.90
CA PRO A 407 -16.72 7.03 5.49
C PRO A 407 -16.29 6.38 6.81
N GLY A 408 -15.04 5.92 6.89
CA GLY A 408 -14.48 5.33 8.11
C GLY A 408 -14.69 3.83 8.29
N ARG A 409 -15.43 3.13 7.40
CA ARG A 409 -15.60 1.67 7.47
C ARG A 409 -15.38 1.00 6.12
N MET A 410 -14.74 -0.16 6.17
CA MET A 410 -14.50 -1.04 5.02
C MET A 410 -15.05 -2.43 5.33
N ALA A 411 -15.61 -3.08 4.31
CA ALA A 411 -16.17 -4.42 4.41
C ALA A 411 -15.38 -5.40 3.53
N VAL A 412 -15.24 -6.64 4.02
CA VAL A 412 -14.93 -7.78 3.16
C VAL A 412 -16.19 -8.13 2.37
N THR A 413 -16.18 -7.91 1.07
CA THR A 413 -17.33 -8.18 0.18
C THR A 413 -17.27 -9.57 -0.45
N TYR A 414 -16.07 -10.13 -0.57
CA TYR A 414 -15.84 -11.49 -1.04
C TYR A 414 -14.58 -12.06 -0.39
N TYR A 415 -14.61 -13.32 0.01
CA TYR A 415 -13.44 -14.07 0.44
C TYR A 415 -13.57 -15.53 -0.01
N HIS A 416 -12.53 -16.05 -0.65
CA HIS A 416 -12.50 -17.43 -1.13
C HIS A 416 -11.10 -18.03 -0.92
N GLU A 417 -11.06 -19.32 -0.56
CA GLU A 417 -9.85 -20.12 -0.50
C GLU A 417 -9.99 -21.28 -1.47
N SER A 418 -8.94 -21.56 -2.25
CA SER A 418 -8.93 -22.64 -3.24
C SER A 418 -7.56 -23.32 -3.27
N MET A 419 -7.51 -24.55 -3.77
CA MET A 419 -6.22 -25.18 -4.11
C MET A 419 -5.66 -24.53 -5.38
N PRO A 420 -4.32 -24.51 -5.57
CA PRO A 420 -3.71 -23.88 -6.74
C PRO A 420 -4.21 -24.46 -8.06
N SER A 421 -4.42 -25.77 -8.11
CA SER A 421 -4.96 -26.46 -9.29
C SER A 421 -6.35 -25.94 -9.65
N GLU A 422 -7.25 -25.91 -8.68
CA GLU A 422 -8.64 -25.48 -8.86
C GLU A 422 -8.70 -24.01 -9.30
N TYR A 423 -7.89 -23.16 -8.68
CA TYR A 423 -7.81 -21.74 -9.03
C TYR A 423 -7.31 -21.52 -10.47
N ILE A 424 -6.21 -22.19 -10.83
CA ILE A 424 -5.62 -22.06 -12.17
C ILE A 424 -6.59 -22.62 -13.23
N ASP A 425 -7.27 -23.72 -12.94
CA ASP A 425 -8.24 -24.33 -13.84
C ASP A 425 -9.47 -23.41 -14.03
N ALA A 426 -9.94 -22.76 -12.95
CA ALA A 426 -11.00 -21.76 -13.03
C ALA A 426 -10.62 -20.55 -13.89
N LEU A 427 -9.39 -20.03 -13.73
CA LEU A 427 -8.89 -18.95 -14.58
C LEU A 427 -8.74 -19.39 -16.04
N GLN A 428 -8.19 -20.58 -16.28
CA GLN A 428 -8.06 -21.12 -17.64
C GLN A 428 -9.43 -21.26 -18.31
N ALA A 429 -10.43 -21.76 -17.59
CA ALA A 429 -11.80 -21.87 -18.06
C ALA A 429 -12.37 -20.49 -18.40
N TRP A 430 -12.19 -19.49 -17.54
CA TRP A 430 -12.61 -18.11 -17.81
C TRP A 430 -11.99 -17.55 -19.08
N TYR A 431 -10.66 -17.64 -19.21
CA TYR A 431 -9.94 -17.13 -20.39
C TYR A 431 -10.33 -17.84 -21.68
N THR A 432 -10.63 -19.13 -21.61
CA THR A 432 -10.99 -19.93 -22.78
C THR A 432 -12.45 -19.74 -23.19
N GLN A 433 -13.38 -19.75 -22.23
CA GLN A 433 -14.82 -19.65 -22.48
C GLN A 433 -15.26 -18.25 -22.92
N PHE A 434 -14.58 -17.21 -22.43
CA PHE A 434 -14.91 -15.82 -22.73
C PHE A 434 -13.89 -15.16 -23.67
N ALA A 435 -13.04 -15.94 -24.34
CA ALA A 435 -12.08 -15.43 -25.32
C ALA A 435 -12.81 -14.71 -26.47
N TRP A 436 -12.44 -13.46 -26.71
CA TRP A 436 -12.96 -12.67 -27.82
C TRP A 436 -11.88 -11.77 -28.43
N TYR A 437 -12.05 -11.42 -29.70
CA TYR A 437 -11.18 -10.45 -30.38
C TYR A 437 -11.40 -9.05 -29.79
N HIS A 438 -10.31 -8.40 -29.38
CA HIS A 438 -10.34 -7.08 -28.80
C HIS A 438 -9.30 -6.17 -29.43
N THR A 439 -9.69 -4.94 -29.73
CA THR A 439 -8.74 -3.91 -30.12
C THR A 439 -8.16 -3.23 -28.89
N TYR A 440 -6.83 -3.17 -28.81
CA TYR A 440 -6.12 -2.44 -27.76
C TYR A 440 -5.13 -1.47 -28.40
N ARG A 441 -4.73 -0.44 -27.66
CA ARG A 441 -3.58 0.37 -28.07
C ARG A 441 -2.34 -0.22 -27.43
N ASP A 442 -1.35 -0.47 -28.26
CA ASP A 442 -0.04 -0.93 -27.84
C ASP A 442 0.69 0.22 -27.15
N ASP A 443 1.17 0.02 -25.93
CA ASP A 443 1.77 1.11 -25.15
C ASP A 443 3.11 1.57 -25.75
N ASP A 444 3.84 0.69 -26.44
CA ASP A 444 5.15 0.98 -27.04
C ASP A 444 5.03 1.70 -28.38
N SER A 445 4.17 1.19 -29.27
CA SER A 445 3.98 1.74 -30.62
C SER A 445 2.85 2.78 -30.72
N ASN A 446 2.01 2.91 -29.70
CA ASN A 446 0.77 3.70 -29.69
C ASN A 446 -0.19 3.36 -30.85
N GLN A 447 0.01 2.20 -31.49
CA GLN A 447 -0.82 1.72 -32.60
C GLN A 447 -2.00 0.89 -32.07
N GLN A 448 -3.12 0.93 -32.78
CA GLN A 448 -4.22 0.00 -32.51
C GLN A 448 -3.86 -1.39 -33.01
N ARG A 449 -3.87 -2.36 -32.11
CA ARG A 449 -3.62 -3.78 -32.37
C ARG A 449 -4.87 -4.60 -32.06
N LEU A 450 -4.96 -5.77 -32.70
CA LEU A 450 -6.00 -6.75 -32.43
C LEU A 450 -5.40 -7.88 -31.59
N GLY A 451 -6.00 -8.16 -30.44
CA GLY A 451 -5.62 -9.23 -29.53
C GLY A 451 -6.78 -10.19 -29.26
N ILE A 452 -6.48 -11.33 -28.63
CA ILE A 452 -7.49 -12.22 -28.04
C ILE A 452 -7.43 -12.07 -26.52
N GLN A 453 -8.58 -11.79 -25.89
CA GLN A 453 -8.66 -11.69 -24.43
C GLN A 453 -10.07 -12.01 -23.90
N SER A 454 -10.16 -12.37 -22.62
CA SER A 454 -11.42 -12.39 -21.90
C SER A 454 -11.82 -10.98 -21.42
N PRO A 455 -13.11 -10.64 -21.36
CA PRO A 455 -13.55 -9.35 -20.85
C PRO A 455 -13.28 -9.24 -19.34
N THR A 456 -12.80 -8.07 -18.91
CA THR A 456 -12.73 -7.72 -17.49
C THR A 456 -14.13 -7.45 -16.94
N PRO A 457 -14.36 -7.64 -15.62
CA PRO A 457 -15.64 -7.25 -15.00
C PRO A 457 -16.06 -5.80 -15.29
N LYS A 458 -15.09 -4.89 -15.42
CA LYS A 458 -15.31 -3.49 -15.79
C LYS A 458 -15.84 -3.35 -17.22
N GLN A 459 -15.25 -4.05 -18.19
CA GLN A 459 -15.74 -4.07 -19.56
C GLN A 459 -17.14 -4.67 -19.64
N ILE A 460 -17.41 -5.76 -18.89
CA ILE A 460 -18.76 -6.33 -18.79
C ILE A 460 -19.75 -5.28 -18.26
N ALA A 461 -19.39 -4.53 -17.23
CA ALA A 461 -20.23 -3.46 -16.69
C ALA A 461 -20.51 -2.35 -17.72
N GLN A 462 -19.49 -1.93 -18.46
CA GLN A 462 -19.60 -0.92 -19.52
C GLN A 462 -20.49 -1.39 -20.67
N VAL A 463 -20.36 -2.64 -21.11
CA VAL A 463 -21.20 -3.19 -22.17
C VAL A 463 -22.64 -3.38 -21.69
N ALA A 464 -22.86 -3.85 -20.46
CA ALA A 464 -24.20 -4.07 -19.93
C ALA A 464 -24.97 -2.77 -19.68
N TYR A 465 -24.31 -1.74 -19.13
CA TYR A 465 -24.97 -0.52 -18.64
C TYR A 465 -24.62 0.76 -19.42
N GLY A 466 -23.54 0.77 -20.21
CA GLY A 466 -23.07 1.90 -21.01
C GLY A 466 -21.87 2.62 -20.40
N ALA A 467 -21.19 3.48 -21.17
CA ALA A 467 -19.92 4.11 -20.77
C ALA A 467 -20.02 5.03 -19.54
N ARG A 468 -21.19 5.63 -19.30
CA ARG A 468 -21.45 6.51 -18.14
C ARG A 468 -22.11 5.74 -16.99
N LEU A 469 -21.34 4.86 -16.36
CA LEU A 469 -21.78 4.08 -15.20
C LEU A 469 -21.18 4.62 -13.89
N SER A 470 -22.01 4.64 -12.84
CA SER A 470 -21.57 5.04 -11.50
C SER A 470 -20.61 4.00 -10.92
N ASP A 471 -19.71 4.43 -10.03
CA ASP A 471 -18.76 3.52 -9.40
C ASP A 471 -19.46 2.46 -8.54
N ALA A 472 -20.58 2.79 -7.91
CA ALA A 472 -21.41 1.83 -7.19
C ALA A 472 -21.88 0.67 -8.09
N LEU A 473 -22.30 0.98 -9.32
CA LEU A 473 -22.74 -0.03 -10.27
C LEU A 473 -21.57 -0.88 -10.80
N LYS A 474 -20.40 -0.28 -11.04
CA LYS A 474 -19.17 -1.02 -11.39
C LYS A 474 -18.85 -2.06 -10.33
N LYS A 475 -18.81 -1.65 -9.06
CA LYS A 475 -18.52 -2.53 -7.93
C LYS A 475 -19.52 -3.67 -7.80
N GLN A 476 -20.80 -3.39 -8.04
CA GLN A 476 -21.85 -4.40 -8.03
C GLN A 476 -21.65 -5.45 -9.14
N VAL A 477 -21.22 -5.04 -10.34
CA VAL A 477 -20.91 -6.00 -11.42
C VAL A 477 -19.66 -6.81 -11.06
N VAL A 478 -18.62 -6.17 -10.54
CA VAL A 478 -17.41 -6.88 -10.08
C VAL A 478 -17.75 -7.92 -9.02
N ALA A 479 -18.58 -7.59 -8.03
CA ALA A 479 -19.00 -8.53 -6.98
C ALA A 479 -19.81 -9.73 -7.52
N GLN A 480 -20.50 -9.58 -8.65
CA GLN A 480 -21.24 -10.67 -9.29
C GLN A 480 -20.36 -11.53 -10.20
N VAL A 481 -19.40 -10.92 -10.90
CA VAL A 481 -18.55 -11.59 -11.88
C VAL A 481 -17.33 -12.24 -11.24
N LEU A 482 -16.73 -11.63 -10.21
CA LEU A 482 -15.52 -12.15 -9.55
C LEU A 482 -15.67 -13.61 -9.09
N PRO A 483 -16.77 -14.03 -8.44
CA PRO A 483 -16.98 -15.45 -8.09
C PRO A 483 -17.01 -16.37 -9.31
N CYS A 484 -17.48 -15.90 -10.48
CA CYS A 484 -17.49 -16.69 -11.71
C CYS A 484 -16.09 -16.89 -12.30
N ILE A 485 -15.19 -15.94 -12.06
CA ILE A 485 -13.79 -16.05 -12.48
C ILE A 485 -13.02 -16.99 -11.53
N VAL A 486 -13.24 -16.83 -10.23
CA VAL A 486 -12.45 -17.51 -9.19
C VAL A 486 -12.93 -18.95 -8.94
N GLU A 487 -14.23 -19.20 -8.94
CA GLU A 487 -14.82 -20.50 -8.62
C GLU A 487 -15.13 -21.34 -9.88
N GLY A 488 -14.94 -20.76 -11.07
CA GLY A 488 -15.13 -21.42 -12.35
C GLY A 488 -16.53 -22.06 -12.48
N GLU A 489 -16.57 -23.34 -12.86
CA GLU A 489 -17.82 -24.07 -13.14
C GLU A 489 -18.77 -24.17 -11.94
N ALA A 490 -18.28 -24.03 -10.71
CA ALA A 490 -19.12 -24.02 -9.52
C ALA A 490 -20.08 -22.82 -9.48
N ARG A 491 -19.78 -21.76 -10.23
CA ARG A 491 -20.56 -20.53 -10.25
C ARG A 491 -21.15 -20.26 -11.64
N ARG A 492 -22.47 -20.15 -11.69
CA ARG A 492 -23.17 -19.76 -12.93
C ARG A 492 -23.02 -18.26 -13.18
N PHE A 493 -22.70 -17.91 -14.42
CA PHE A 493 -22.63 -16.52 -14.85
C PHE A 493 -24.00 -15.82 -14.70
N PRO A 494 -24.07 -14.56 -14.21
CA PRO A 494 -25.33 -13.88 -13.99
C PRO A 494 -26.13 -13.67 -15.28
N ARG A 495 -27.25 -14.38 -15.42
CA ARG A 495 -28.13 -14.29 -16.61
C ARG A 495 -28.60 -12.86 -16.88
N GLN A 496 -28.83 -12.06 -15.83
CA GLN A 496 -29.22 -10.65 -15.97
C GLN A 496 -28.18 -9.84 -16.76
N LEU A 497 -26.88 -10.04 -16.52
CA LEU A 497 -25.83 -9.33 -17.25
C LEU A 497 -25.82 -9.72 -18.72
N VAL A 498 -26.01 -11.01 -19.02
CA VAL A 498 -26.12 -11.52 -20.40
C VAL A 498 -27.30 -10.86 -21.11
N GLU A 499 -28.48 -10.86 -20.49
CA GLU A 499 -29.68 -10.26 -21.07
C GLU A 499 -29.54 -8.74 -21.28
N LEU A 500 -28.85 -8.04 -20.40
CA LEU A 500 -28.56 -6.61 -20.56
C LEU A 500 -27.62 -6.36 -21.75
N CYS A 501 -26.54 -7.13 -21.87
CA CYS A 501 -25.63 -7.05 -23.01
C CYS A 501 -26.36 -7.32 -24.33
N ILE A 502 -27.21 -8.35 -24.40
CA ILE A 502 -28.02 -8.67 -25.60
C ILE A 502 -28.96 -7.52 -25.93
N LYS A 503 -29.74 -7.02 -24.95
CA LYS A 503 -30.67 -5.91 -25.16
C LYS A 503 -29.97 -4.66 -25.67
N ARG A 504 -28.76 -4.38 -25.18
CA ARG A 504 -27.98 -3.23 -25.63
C ARG A 504 -27.44 -3.43 -27.04
N ALA A 505 -26.91 -4.61 -27.37
CA ALA A 505 -26.45 -4.94 -28.71
C ALA A 505 -27.59 -4.84 -29.74
N CYS A 506 -28.83 -5.19 -29.36
CA CYS A 506 -30.02 -5.05 -30.18
C CYS A 506 -30.61 -3.63 -30.21
N ASN A 507 -30.02 -2.65 -29.52
CA ASN A 507 -30.47 -1.25 -29.51
C ASN A 507 -29.39 -0.33 -30.11
N PRO A 508 -29.44 -0.04 -31.43
CA PRO A 508 -28.43 0.77 -32.11
C PRO A 508 -28.22 2.17 -31.50
N LEU A 509 -29.25 2.75 -30.89
CA LEU A 509 -29.18 4.07 -30.24
C LEU A 509 -28.41 4.04 -28.91
N ALA A 510 -28.20 2.85 -28.32
CA ALA A 510 -27.47 2.67 -27.08
C ALA A 510 -25.96 2.46 -27.31
N LEU A 511 -25.53 2.24 -28.54
CA LEU A 511 -24.11 2.21 -28.90
C LEU A 511 -23.64 3.65 -29.07
N GLU A 512 -22.52 4.01 -28.44
CA GLU A 512 -21.83 5.25 -28.81
C GLU A 512 -21.48 5.14 -30.30
N HIS A 513 -21.50 6.25 -31.03
CA HIS A 513 -21.12 6.26 -32.44
C HIS A 513 -19.69 5.73 -32.57
N TRP A 514 -19.56 4.44 -32.88
CA TRP A 514 -18.32 3.84 -33.31
C TRP A 514 -17.93 4.59 -34.59
N GLY A 515 -16.84 5.34 -34.54
CA GLY A 515 -16.47 6.29 -35.59
C GLY A 515 -16.45 5.62 -36.96
N GLY A 516 -17.01 6.30 -37.97
CA GLY A 516 -16.87 5.86 -39.37
C GLY A 516 -18.04 6.15 -40.31
N SER A 517 -19.19 6.67 -39.86
CA SER A 517 -20.22 7.16 -40.78
C SER A 517 -20.56 8.61 -40.48
N ARG A 518 -19.68 9.51 -40.95
CA ARG A 518 -20.09 10.87 -41.29
C ARG A 518 -20.96 10.74 -42.54
N ARG A 519 -22.21 11.22 -42.45
CA ARG A 519 -23.01 11.50 -43.63
C ARG A 519 -22.36 12.60 -44.48
#